data_AF-A0A7X7KTY7-F1
#
_entry.id   AF-A0A7X7KTY7-F1
#
_cell.length_a   1.000
_cell.length_b   1.000
_cell.length_c   1.000
_cell.angle_alpha   90.00
_cell.angle_beta   90.00
_cell.angle_gamma   90.00
#
_symmetry.space_group_name_H-M   'P 1'
#
loop_
_entity.id
_entity.type
_entity.pdbx_description
1 polymer ?
#
loop_
_entity_poly.entity_id
_entity_poly.type
_entity_poly.pdbx_seq_one_letter_code
_entity_poly.pdbx_strand_id
1 'polypeptide(L)'
;HLVLEQLDETEQEIYSNDGLDERISLSDRFGLKLHFLAPLQREYLEVVRFLAEKNGLSLPDPELERAAVTFATRMGHRSPREAQLFIDRYLAERGMVPRTHREEAAEFL
;
A
#
# COMPACT_ATOMS: atom_id res chain seq x y z
N HIS A 1 -14.92 26.31 9.05
CA HIS A 1 -16.05 25.90 9.90
C HIS A 1 -15.77 24.48 10.37
N LEU A 2 -15.19 24.35 11.57
CA LEU A 2 -15.18 23.13 12.37
C LEU A 2 -15.52 23.64 13.77
N VAL A 3 -16.73 23.33 14.21
CA VAL A 3 -17.29 23.78 15.48
C VAL A 3 -16.94 22.72 16.51
N LEU A 4 -16.26 23.15 17.57
CA LEU A 4 -16.21 22.42 18.84
C LEU A 4 -16.74 23.36 19.92
N GLU A 5 -17.64 22.78 20.68
CA GLU A 5 -18.58 23.36 21.63
C GLU A 5 -17.86 24.04 22.81
N GLN A 6 -18.41 25.17 23.25
CA GLN A 6 -17.88 25.96 24.36
C GLN A 6 -18.09 25.23 25.68
N LEU A 7 -17.06 25.21 26.53
CA LEU A 7 -17.17 24.84 27.94
C LEU A 7 -16.57 25.99 28.77
N ASP A 8 -17.39 26.46 29.70
CA ASP A 8 -17.31 27.75 30.36
C ASP A 8 -16.04 27.98 31.20
N GLU A 9 -15.54 29.21 31.12
CA GLU A 9 -14.53 29.78 32.02
C GLU A 9 -15.14 29.96 33.42
N THR A 10 -14.71 29.18 34.40
CA THR A 10 -14.46 29.65 35.78
C THR A 10 -13.86 28.52 36.62
N GLU A 11 -12.97 28.89 37.54
CA GLU A 11 -12.29 28.04 38.55
C GLU A 11 -10.87 27.61 38.10
N GLN A 12 -9.93 28.55 38.08
CA GLN A 12 -8.98 28.77 39.19
C GLN A 12 -8.00 27.60 39.32
N GLU A 13 -6.79 27.79 38.79
CA GLU A 13 -5.62 27.98 39.64
C GLU A 13 -5.44 26.82 40.63
N ILE A 14 -4.76 25.74 40.21
CA ILE A 14 -3.83 24.90 40.97
C ILE A 14 -3.30 23.84 39.96
N TYR A 15 -1.98 23.61 39.94
CA TYR A 15 -1.17 22.75 39.02
C TYR A 15 -0.54 23.40 37.78
N SER A 16 0.09 24.56 37.95
CA SER A 16 0.93 25.23 36.93
C SER A 16 2.31 24.58 36.70
N ASN A 17 2.47 23.25 36.69
CA ASN A 17 3.76 22.65 36.27
C ASN A 17 3.76 21.21 35.73
N ASP A 18 2.62 20.53 35.55
CA ASP A 18 2.65 19.08 35.26
C ASP A 18 1.83 18.66 34.02
N GLY A 19 1.86 19.51 32.98
CA GLY A 19 1.00 19.37 31.81
C GLY A 19 1.67 19.57 30.46
N LEU A 20 3.00 19.53 30.39
CA LEU A 20 3.72 19.49 29.11
C LEU A 20 4.16 18.05 28.83
N ASP A 21 3.17 17.15 28.77
CA ASP A 21 3.35 15.83 28.17
C ASP A 21 3.54 16.05 26.67
N GLU A 22 4.79 16.34 26.30
CA GLU A 22 5.29 16.54 24.95
C GLU A 22 5.00 15.29 24.12
N ARG A 23 3.81 15.25 23.50
CA ARG A 23 3.45 14.26 22.49
C ARG A 23 4.14 14.58 21.17
N ILE A 24 5.47 14.52 21.20
CA ILE A 24 6.34 14.47 20.03
C ILE A 24 6.12 13.09 19.39
N SER A 25 5.65 13.08 18.14
CA SER A 25 5.50 11.84 17.36
C SER A 25 6.85 11.11 17.30
N LEU A 26 6.85 9.77 17.27
CA LEU A 26 8.08 9.00 17.04
C LEU A 26 8.84 9.52 15.79
N SER A 27 8.13 9.89 14.73
CA SER A 27 8.72 10.48 13.51
C SER A 27 9.51 11.76 13.74
N ASP A 28 9.08 12.58 14.72
CA ASP A 28 9.73 13.85 15.06
C ASP A 28 11.01 13.63 15.88
N ARG A 29 11.13 12.49 16.59
CA ARG A 29 12.34 12.12 17.35
C ARG A 29 13.45 11.53 16.48
N PHE A 30 13.09 10.88 15.37
CA PHE A 30 14.09 10.24 14.50
C PHE A 30 14.68 11.20 13.45
N GLY A 31 14.05 12.35 13.18
CA GLY A 31 14.54 13.34 12.21
C GLY A 31 14.70 12.82 10.77
N LEU A 32 14.27 11.59 10.48
CA LEU A 32 14.44 10.90 9.21
C LEU A 32 13.14 10.91 8.42
N LYS A 33 13.18 11.49 7.21
CA LYS A 33 12.08 11.44 6.24
C LYS A 33 12.45 10.48 5.11
N LEU A 34 11.79 9.32 5.06
CA LEU A 34 11.94 8.38 3.95
C LEU A 34 11.10 8.84 2.77
N HIS A 35 11.74 9.01 1.61
CA HIS A 35 11.05 9.32 0.37
C HIS A 35 10.85 8.03 -0.42
N PHE A 36 9.60 7.65 -0.66
CA PHE A 36 9.25 6.52 -1.51
C PHE A 36 8.93 7.05 -2.90
N LEU A 37 9.78 6.72 -3.88
CA LEU A 37 9.55 7.06 -5.27
C LEU A 37 8.61 6.03 -5.91
N ALA A 38 7.72 6.50 -6.78
CA ALA A 38 6.91 5.60 -7.57
C ALA A 38 7.79 4.87 -8.60
N PRO A 39 7.66 3.53 -8.75
CA PRO A 39 8.39 2.77 -9.74
C PRO A 39 8.14 3.28 -11.16
N LEU A 40 9.19 3.24 -11.96
CA LEU A 40 9.11 3.41 -13.40
C LEU A 40 8.31 2.27 -14.02
N GLN A 41 7.78 2.48 -15.23
CA GLN A 41 6.98 1.45 -15.92
C GLN A 41 7.73 0.11 -16.05
N ARG A 42 9.05 0.15 -16.30
CA ARG A 42 9.86 -1.05 -16.43
C ARG A 42 9.87 -1.86 -15.13
N GLU A 43 10.10 -1.20 -14.00
CA GLU A 43 10.12 -1.83 -12.67
C GLU A 43 8.74 -2.37 -12.29
N TYR A 44 7.68 -1.63 -12.62
CA TYR A 44 6.31 -2.12 -12.47
C TYR A 44 6.06 -3.41 -13.29
N LEU A 45 6.50 -3.45 -14.54
CA LEU A 45 6.37 -4.63 -15.40
C LEU A 45 7.25 -5.80 -14.92
N GLU A 46 8.42 -5.53 -14.32
CA GLU A 46 9.23 -6.56 -13.66
C GLU A 46 8.46 -7.22 -12.51
N VAL A 47 7.79 -6.44 -11.66
CA VAL A 47 6.94 -6.98 -10.59
C VAL A 47 5.77 -7.77 -11.16
N VAL A 48 5.10 -7.28 -12.21
CA VAL A 48 3.99 -8.00 -12.86
C VAL A 48 4.45 -9.34 -13.42
N ARG A 49 5.61 -9.40 -14.10
CA ARG A 49 6.17 -10.65 -14.61
C ARG A 49 6.50 -11.63 -13.50
N PHE A 50 7.13 -11.16 -12.42
CA PHE A 50 7.43 -11.98 -11.25
C PHE A 50 6.16 -12.59 -10.64
N LEU A 51 5.12 -11.78 -10.46
CA LEU A 51 3.84 -12.25 -9.92
C LEU A 51 3.13 -13.20 -10.88
N ALA A 52 3.21 -12.96 -12.19
CA ALA A 52 2.64 -13.84 -13.20
C ALA A 52 3.32 -15.23 -13.17
N GLU A 53 4.65 -15.26 -13.14
CA GLU A 53 5.45 -16.48 -13.03
C GLU A 53 5.13 -17.25 -11.75
N LYS A 54 5.03 -16.55 -10.60
CA LYS A 54 4.61 -17.15 -9.31
C LYS A 54 3.23 -17.82 -9.40
N ASN A 55 2.34 -17.29 -10.22
CA ASN A 55 1.01 -17.85 -10.46
C ASN A 55 0.96 -18.90 -11.57
N GLY A 56 2.11 -19.28 -12.14
CA GLY A 56 2.20 -20.26 -13.21
C GLY A 56 1.73 -19.77 -14.57
N LEU A 57 1.66 -18.45 -14.78
CA LEU A 57 1.48 -17.87 -16.10
C LEU A 57 2.82 -17.97 -16.84
N SER A 58 2.82 -18.56 -18.03
CA SER A 58 4.03 -18.65 -18.87
C SER A 58 4.50 -17.25 -19.29
N LEU A 59 5.80 -16.97 -19.14
CA LEU A 59 6.45 -15.77 -19.68
C LEU A 59 6.87 -16.00 -21.16
N PRO A 60 6.92 -14.97 -22.03
CA PRO A 60 6.33 -13.63 -21.98
C PRO A 60 5.02 -13.55 -22.77
N ASP A 61 4.03 -12.85 -22.20
CA ASP A 61 2.76 -12.53 -22.85
C ASP A 61 2.71 -11.02 -23.12
N PRO A 62 2.89 -10.56 -24.39
CA PRO A 62 2.76 -9.15 -24.75
C PRO A 62 1.38 -8.57 -24.40
N GLU A 63 0.35 -9.41 -24.32
CA GLU A 63 -0.98 -9.00 -23.90
C GLU A 63 -1.02 -8.65 -22.41
N LEU A 64 -0.38 -9.46 -21.56
CA LEU A 64 -0.26 -9.23 -20.12
C LEU A 64 0.39 -7.88 -19.83
N GLU A 65 1.53 -7.57 -20.46
CA GLU A 65 2.23 -6.31 -20.21
C GLU A 65 1.40 -5.10 -20.66
N ARG A 66 0.76 -5.19 -21.83
CA ARG A 66 -0.12 -4.13 -22.33
C ARG A 66 -1.34 -3.93 -21.44
N ALA A 67 -1.93 -5.02 -20.95
CA ALA A 67 -3.04 -4.98 -20.00
C ALA A 67 -2.61 -4.36 -18.65
N ALA A 68 -1.43 -4.71 -18.15
CA ALA A 68 -0.86 -4.17 -16.92
C ALA A 68 -0.63 -2.66 -17.01
N VAL A 69 -0.02 -2.19 -18.11
CA VAL A 69 0.18 -0.75 -18.34
C VAL A 69 -1.16 -0.03 -18.39
N THR A 70 -2.13 -0.56 -19.12
CA THR A 70 -3.48 0.03 -19.20
C THR A 70 -4.16 0.09 -17.83
N PHE A 71 -4.00 -0.97 -17.03
CA PHE A 71 -4.54 -1.03 -15.68
C PHE A 71 -3.91 0.03 -14.77
N ALA A 72 -2.58 0.11 -14.73
CA ALA A 72 -1.85 1.11 -13.93
C ALA A 72 -2.20 2.55 -14.35
N THR A 73 -2.33 2.81 -15.66
CA THR A 73 -2.77 4.12 -16.16
C THR A 73 -4.17 4.48 -15.67
N ARG A 74 -5.10 3.52 -15.57
CA ARG A 74 -6.45 3.76 -15.03
C ARG A 74 -6.45 4.00 -13.53
N MET A 75 -5.58 3.31 -12.79
CA MET A 75 -5.46 3.47 -11.34
C MET A 75 -4.68 4.73 -10.94
N GLY A 76 -3.90 5.31 -11.85
CA GLY A 76 -3.18 6.56 -11.64
C GLY A 76 -1.90 6.43 -10.80
N HIS A 77 -1.51 5.21 -10.44
CA HIS A 77 -0.25 4.93 -9.76
C HIS A 77 0.38 3.64 -10.29
N ARG A 78 1.63 3.42 -9.89
CA ARG A 78 2.36 2.17 -10.14
C ARG A 78 2.92 1.76 -8.80
N SER A 79 2.52 0.60 -8.31
CA SER A 79 2.98 0.08 -7.04
C SER A 79 2.94 -1.44 -7.05
N PRO A 80 3.73 -2.12 -6.19
CA PRO A 80 3.64 -3.57 -6.04
C PRO A 80 2.23 -4.04 -5.68
N ARG A 81 1.52 -3.25 -4.87
CA ARG A 81 0.13 -3.53 -4.48
C ARG A 81 -0.81 -3.53 -5.69
N GLU A 82 -0.68 -2.57 -6.59
CA GLU A 82 -1.48 -2.55 -7.82
C GLU A 82 -1.09 -3.66 -8.78
N ALA A 83 0.18 -4.05 -8.83
CA ALA A 83 0.60 -5.21 -9.62
C ALA A 83 -0.07 -6.50 -9.12
N GLN A 84 -0.18 -6.69 -7.81
CA GLN A 84 -0.93 -7.80 -7.22
C GLN A 84 -2.42 -7.75 -7.60
N LEU A 85 -3.06 -6.59 -7.41
CA LEU A 85 -4.46 -6.39 -7.78
C LEU A 85 -4.72 -6.66 -9.26
N PHE A 86 -3.81 -6.21 -10.12
CA PHE A 86 -3.85 -6.48 -11.55
C PHE A 86 -3.79 -7.98 -11.83
N ILE A 87 -2.84 -8.71 -11.24
CA ILE A 87 -2.68 -10.16 -11.45
C ILE A 87 -3.92 -10.92 -10.95
N ASP A 88 -4.43 -10.60 -9.77
CA ASP A 88 -5.62 -11.25 -9.21
C ASP A 88 -6.82 -11.07 -10.14
N ARG A 89 -7.01 -9.85 -10.66
CA ARG A 89 -8.04 -9.57 -11.65
C ARG A 89 -7.80 -10.30 -12.98
N TYR A 90 -6.57 -10.29 -13.48
CA TYR A 90 -6.19 -10.91 -14.74
C TYR A 90 -6.42 -12.43 -14.73
N LEU A 91 -6.14 -13.07 -13.58
CA LEU A 91 -6.41 -14.48 -13.33
C LEU A 91 -7.90 -14.76 -13.21
N ALA A 92 -8.63 -13.92 -12.46
CA ALA A 92 -10.09 -14.06 -12.31
C ALA A 92 -10.83 -13.97 -13.64
N GLU A 93 -10.44 -13.04 -14.52
CA GLU A 93 -10.97 -12.92 -15.90
C GLU A 93 -10.71 -14.18 -16.75
N ARG A 94 -9.70 -14.98 -16.39
CA ARG A 94 -9.34 -16.25 -17.03
C ARG A 94 -9.85 -17.49 -16.28
N GLY A 95 -10.65 -17.31 -15.22
CA GLY A 95 -11.15 -18.41 -14.39
C GLY A 95 -10.07 -19.12 -13.57
N MET A 96 -8.93 -18.47 -13.33
CA MET A 96 -7.80 -18.99 -12.56
C MET A 96 -7.81 -18.43 -11.14
N VAL A 97 -7.32 -19.20 -10.17
CA VAL A 97 -7.20 -18.79 -8.77
C VAL A 97 -5.73 -18.45 -8.47
N PRO A 98 -5.43 -17.34 -7.75
CA PRO A 98 -4.07 -17.00 -7.36
C PRO A 98 -3.43 -18.11 -6.52
N ARG A 99 -2.20 -18.49 -6.85
CA ARG A 99 -1.40 -19.49 -6.13
C ARG A 99 -0.83 -18.97 -4.82
N THR A 100 -0.73 -17.65 -4.66
CA THR A 100 -0.17 -16.98 -3.47
C THR A 100 -0.78 -17.46 -2.14
N HIS A 101 -2.05 -17.90 -2.13
CA HIS A 101 -2.71 -18.38 -0.91
C HIS A 101 -2.51 -19.87 -0.60
N ARG A 102 -1.92 -20.67 -1.49
CA ARG A 102 -1.83 -22.13 -1.33
C ARG A 102 -0.53 -22.61 -0.65
N GLU A 103 0.50 -21.77 -0.64
CA GLU A 103 1.81 -22.11 -0.06
C GLU A 103 1.90 -21.71 1.43
N GLU A 104 1.34 -20.57 1.82
CA GLU A 104 1.34 -20.16 3.23
C GLU A 104 0.58 -21.16 4.12
N ALA A 105 -0.52 -21.74 3.65
CA ALA A 105 -1.26 -22.75 4.42
C ALA A 105 -0.50 -24.07 4.63
N ALA A 106 0.52 -24.37 3.81
CA ALA A 106 1.30 -25.60 3.90
C ALA A 106 2.58 -25.45 4.76
N GLU A 107 3.02 -24.22 5.03
CA GLU A 107 4.20 -23.93 5.85
C GLU A 107 3.85 -23.78 7.36
N PHE A 108 2.57 -23.68 7.68
CA PHE A 108 2.04 -23.66 9.05
C PHE A 108 1.51 -25.03 9.56
N LEU A 109 1.75 -26.12 8.81
CA LEU A 109 1.43 -27.51 9.19
C LEU A 109 2.70 -28.35 9.32
#